data_AF-A0A523P451-F1
#
_entry.id   AF-A0A523P451-F1
#
_cell.length_a   1.000
_cell.length_b   1.000
_cell.length_c   1.000
_cell.angle_alpha   90.00
_cell.angle_beta   90.00
_cell.angle_gamma   90.00
#
_symmetry.space_group_name_H-M   'P 1'
#
loop_
_entity.id
_entity.type
_entity.pdbx_description
1 polymer ?
#
loop_
_entity_poly.entity_id
_entity_poly.type
_entity_poly.pdbx_seq_one_letter_code
_entity_poly.pdbx_strand_id
1 'polypeptide(L)'
;MHFCKNPKPQKEQDALLSKLKGTRKIKIQELEKLNLENENLNGLIEESKDAKVVVHKRIYPGVKILISDKKYEVNEERNRGIFLLKGGQIIFEPT
;
A
#
# COMPACT_ATOMS: atom_id res chain seq x y z
N MET A 1 46.55 -28.16 -41.99
CA MET A 1 45.08 -28.10 -41.95
C MET A 1 44.68 -26.87 -41.15
N HIS A 2 44.19 -25.81 -41.80
CA HIS A 2 43.77 -24.59 -41.13
C HIS A 2 42.32 -24.74 -40.63
N PHE A 3 42.12 -24.71 -39.32
CA PHE A 3 40.79 -24.63 -38.71
C PHE A 3 40.33 -23.17 -38.73
N CYS A 4 39.53 -22.81 -39.73
CA CYS A 4 38.77 -21.56 -39.70
C CYS A 4 37.65 -21.68 -38.65
N LYS A 5 37.93 -21.32 -37.39
CA LYS A 5 36.88 -21.08 -36.40
C LYS A 5 36.12 -19.83 -36.84
N ASN A 6 34.90 -20.00 -37.34
CA ASN A 6 34.06 -18.91 -37.83
C ASN A 6 33.62 -18.03 -36.63
N PRO A 7 34.07 -16.77 -36.49
CA PRO A 7 33.87 -15.97 -35.26
C PRO A 7 32.50 -15.27 -35.18
N LYS A 8 31.66 -15.38 -36.23
CA LYS A 8 30.34 -14.72 -36.31
C LYS A 8 29.29 -15.24 -35.30
N PRO A 9 29.12 -16.55 -35.09
CA PRO A 9 28.08 -17.07 -34.19
C PRO A 9 28.35 -16.75 -32.71
N GLN A 10 29.64 -16.69 -32.34
CA GLN A 10 30.07 -16.48 -30.96
C GLN A 10 29.86 -15.02 -30.53
N LYS A 11 30.17 -14.07 -31.41
CA LYS A 11 29.89 -12.64 -31.17
C LYS A 11 28.40 -12.33 -31.06
N GLU A 12 27.56 -12.99 -31.84
CA GLU A 12 26.09 -12.85 -31.75
C GLU A 12 25.54 -13.42 -30.44
N GLN A 13 26.04 -14.59 -30.00
CA GLN A 13 25.69 -15.15 -28.69
C GLN A 13 26.12 -14.25 -27.54
N ASP A 14 27.33 -13.68 -27.57
CA ASP A 14 27.83 -12.77 -26.54
C ASP A 14 27.02 -11.47 -26.48
N ALA A 15 26.64 -10.92 -27.65
CA ALA A 15 25.79 -9.74 -27.73
C ALA A 15 24.38 -10.01 -27.19
N LEU A 16 23.81 -11.19 -27.47
CA LEU A 16 22.53 -11.61 -26.92
C LEU A 16 22.61 -11.81 -25.40
N LEU A 17 23.68 -12.44 -24.90
CA LEU A 17 23.91 -12.66 -23.48
C LEU A 17 24.02 -11.32 -22.73
N SER A 18 24.72 -10.35 -23.31
CA SER A 18 24.86 -8.99 -22.77
C SER A 18 23.50 -8.28 -22.69
N LYS A 19 22.71 -8.36 -23.77
CA LYS A 19 21.34 -7.79 -23.80
C LYS A 19 20.46 -8.44 -22.73
N LEU A 20 20.47 -9.76 -22.62
CA LEU A 20 19.69 -10.48 -21.60
C LEU A 20 20.10 -10.10 -20.18
N LYS A 21 21.40 -9.94 -19.91
CA LYS A 21 21.89 -9.43 -18.62
C LYS A 21 21.40 -8.01 -18.33
N GLY A 22 21.45 -7.13 -19.33
CA GLY A 22 20.92 -5.77 -19.23
C GLY A 22 19.42 -5.75 -18.93
N THR A 23 18.64 -6.49 -19.70
CA THR A 23 17.19 -6.61 -19.50
C THR A 23 16.86 -7.19 -18.12
N ARG A 24 17.58 -8.22 -17.67
CA ARG A 24 17.40 -8.80 -16.34
C ARG A 24 17.66 -7.77 -15.24
N LYS A 25 18.73 -6.98 -15.37
CA LYS A 25 19.07 -5.93 -14.40
C LYS A 25 17.95 -4.88 -14.32
N ILE A 26 17.46 -4.40 -15.47
CA ILE A 26 16.37 -3.43 -15.53
C ILE A 26 15.10 -4.00 -14.88
N LYS A 27 14.76 -5.26 -15.18
CA LYS A 27 13.58 -5.90 -14.62
C LYS A 27 13.66 -6.12 -13.11
N ILE A 28 14.85 -6.40 -12.58
CA ILE A 28 15.08 -6.47 -11.14
C ILE A 28 14.86 -5.09 -10.49
N GLN A 29 15.42 -4.04 -11.07
CA GLN A 29 15.23 -2.67 -10.54
C GLN A 29 13.77 -2.23 -10.58
N GLU A 30 13.04 -2.61 -11.64
CA GLU A 30 11.61 -2.32 -11.76
C GLU A 30 10.79 -3.09 -10.70
N LEU A 31 11.14 -4.35 -10.43
CA LEU A 31 10.55 -5.14 -9.34
C LEU A 31 10.82 -4.53 -7.97
N GLU A 32 12.06 -4.14 -7.68
CA GLU A 32 12.45 -3.49 -6.42
C GLU A 32 11.66 -2.20 -6.21
N LYS A 33 11.52 -1.39 -7.27
CA LYS A 33 10.72 -0.16 -7.22
C LYS A 33 9.25 -0.47 -6.91
N LEU A 34 8.64 -1.43 -7.59
CA LEU A 34 7.24 -1.81 -7.39
C LEU A 34 7.01 -2.36 -5.98
N ASN A 35 7.95 -3.15 -5.44
CA ASN A 35 7.86 -3.66 -4.08
C ASN A 35 7.89 -2.53 -3.06
N LEU A 36 8.81 -1.57 -3.22
CA LEU A 36 8.89 -0.41 -2.33
C LEU A 36 7.62 0.45 -2.38
N GLU A 37 7.06 0.65 -3.58
CA GLU A 37 5.79 1.37 -3.75
C GLU A 37 4.63 0.64 -3.07
N ASN A 38 4.58 -0.70 -3.18
CA ASN A 38 3.58 -1.52 -2.52
C ASN A 38 3.70 -1.47 -0.99
N GLU A 39 4.92 -1.54 -0.45
CA GLU A 39 5.19 -1.37 0.98
C GLU A 39 4.74 0.00 1.48
N ASN A 40 5.07 1.08 0.76
CA ASN A 40 4.66 2.43 1.12
C ASN A 40 3.14 2.59 1.11
N LEU A 41 2.45 2.08 0.08
CA LEU A 41 1.00 2.13 -0.01
C LEU A 41 0.33 1.32 1.10
N ASN A 42 0.87 0.15 1.45
CA ASN A 42 0.37 -0.63 2.59
C ASN A 42 0.60 0.10 3.91
N GLY A 43 1.75 0.76 4.09
CA GLY A 43 2.02 1.61 5.26
C GLY A 43 0.98 2.72 5.41
N LEU A 44 0.68 3.45 4.33
CA LEU A 44 -0.35 4.49 4.32
C LEU A 44 -1.75 3.93 4.62
N ILE A 45 -2.05 2.74 4.13
CA ILE A 45 -3.32 2.05 4.43
C ILE A 45 -3.38 1.68 5.92
N GLU A 46 -2.32 1.16 6.51
CA GLU A 46 -2.26 0.85 7.94
C GLU A 46 -2.41 2.11 8.80
N GLU A 47 -1.70 3.19 8.48
CA GLU A 47 -1.84 4.48 9.19
C GLU A 47 -3.26 5.05 9.06
N SER A 48 -3.91 4.85 7.92
CA SER A 48 -5.30 5.25 7.71
C SER A 48 -6.31 4.37 8.46
N LYS A 49 -5.97 3.14 8.87
CA LYS A 49 -6.87 2.24 9.60
C LYS A 49 -7.14 2.71 11.03
N ASP A 50 -6.24 3.50 11.61
CA ASP A 50 -6.31 3.93 13.02
C ASP A 50 -7.00 5.29 13.23
N ALA A 51 -7.71 5.80 12.22
CA ALA A 51 -8.48 7.03 12.38
C ALA A 51 -9.60 6.84 13.42
N LYS A 52 -9.50 7.58 14.54
CA LYS A 52 -10.45 7.54 15.65
C LYS A 52 -10.86 8.94 16.11
N VAL A 53 -12.10 9.05 16.57
CA VAL A 53 -12.63 10.27 17.21
C VAL A 53 -12.89 9.98 18.68
N VAL A 54 -12.23 10.72 19.57
CA VAL A 54 -12.35 10.54 21.01
C VAL A 54 -13.34 11.55 21.59
N VAL A 55 -14.38 11.06 22.25
CA VAL A 55 -15.34 11.85 23.01
C VAL A 55 -14.93 11.85 24.48
N HIS A 56 -14.44 12.99 24.97
CA HIS A 56 -13.95 13.09 26.35
C HIS A 56 -15.03 13.18 27.43
N LYS A 57 -16.23 13.67 27.09
CA LYS A 57 -17.32 13.89 28.05
C LYS A 57 -18.65 13.31 27.57
N ARG A 58 -19.26 13.99 26.60
CA ARG A 58 -20.58 13.65 26.06
C ARG A 58 -20.66 14.08 24.61
N ILE A 59 -21.42 13.33 23.82
CA ILE A 59 -21.85 13.68 22.47
C ILE A 59 -23.38 13.62 22.40
N TYR A 60 -23.98 14.61 21.77
CA TYR A 60 -25.43 14.77 21.72
C TYR A 60 -26.01 14.25 20.39
N PRO A 61 -27.32 13.94 20.35
CA PRO A 61 -28.01 13.57 19.11
C PRO A 61 -27.84 14.64 18.01
N GLY A 62 -27.78 14.18 16.75
CA GLY A 62 -27.62 15.04 15.57
C GLY A 62 -26.17 15.34 15.19
N VAL A 63 -25.20 14.97 16.03
CA VAL A 63 -23.77 15.07 15.67
C VAL A 63 -23.43 14.02 14.62
N LYS A 64 -22.66 14.44 13.61
CA LYS A 64 -22.17 13.57 12.53
C LYS A 64 -20.67 13.34 12.73
N ILE A 65 -20.32 12.08 12.99
CA ILE A 65 -18.92 11.63 13.04
C ILE A 65 -18.51 11.23 11.62
N LEU A 66 -17.42 11.81 11.15
CA LEU A 66 -16.84 11.53 9.84
C LEU A 66 -15.45 10.93 10.05
N ILE A 67 -15.24 9.73 9.53
CA ILE A 67 -13.93 9.05 9.52
C ILE A 67 -13.70 8.58 8.09
N SER A 68 -12.73 9.18 7.40
CA SER A 68 -12.47 8.98 5.97
C SER A 68 -13.72 9.23 5.11
N ASP A 69 -14.21 8.22 4.38
CA ASP A 69 -15.42 8.27 3.55
C ASP A 69 -16.68 7.83 4.30
N LYS A 70 -16.55 7.42 5.58
CA LYS A 70 -17.67 6.92 6.37
C LYS A 70 -18.28 8.02 7.22
N LYS A 71 -19.60 7.91 7.38
CA LYS A 71 -20.41 8.79 8.20
C LYS A 71 -21.19 7.97 9.23
N TYR A 72 -21.18 8.44 10.46
CA TYR A 72 -22.01 7.93 11.54
C TYR A 72 -22.82 9.08 12.13
N GLU A 73 -24.12 8.89 12.27
CA GLU A 73 -25.01 9.87 12.89
C GLU A 73 -25.35 9.42 14.30
N VAL A 74 -25.08 10.29 15.26
CA VAL A 74 -25.39 10.05 16.67
C VAL A 74 -26.88 10.26 16.85
N ASN A 75 -27.63 9.17 17.03
CA ASN A 75 -29.08 9.22 17.19
C ASN A 75 -29.53 9.41 18.64
N GLU A 76 -28.68 8.97 19.57
CA GLU A 76 -28.92 9.05 21.01
C GLU A 76 -27.71 9.67 21.69
N GLU A 77 -27.94 10.30 22.82
CA GLU A 77 -26.86 10.88 23.61
C GLU A 77 -25.92 9.78 24.11
N ARG A 78 -24.60 9.99 23.96
CA ARG A 78 -23.58 9.06 24.44
C ARG A 78 -22.58 9.77 25.35
N ASN A 79 -22.12 9.05 26.36
CA ASN A 79 -21.07 9.52 27.27
C ASN A 79 -19.67 9.35 26.63
N ARG A 80 -18.61 9.43 27.44
CA ARG A 80 -17.23 9.29 26.97
C ARG A 80 -17.01 7.97 26.23
N GLY A 81 -16.19 8.00 25.19
CA GLY A 81 -15.90 6.84 24.36
C GLY A 81 -15.14 7.19 23.10
N ILE A 82 -14.92 6.20 22.26
CA ILE A 82 -14.13 6.31 21.05
C ILE A 82 -14.97 5.82 19.87
N PHE A 83 -15.05 6.63 18.82
CA PHE A 83 -15.51 6.18 17.51
C PHE A 83 -14.31 5.77 16.68
N LEU A 84 -14.32 4.55 16.13
CA LEU A 84 -13.25 4.05 15.28
C LEU A 84 -13.82 3.34 14.04
N LEU A 85 -13.03 3.29 12.98
CA LEU A 85 -13.36 2.56 11.77
C LEU A 85 -12.93 1.09 11.91
N LYS A 86 -13.89 0.17 12.03
CA LYS A 86 -13.63 -1.27 12.12
C LYS A 86 -14.45 -2.02 11.07
N GLY A 87 -13.80 -2.82 10.24
CA GLY A 87 -14.48 -3.58 9.17
C GLY A 87 -15.24 -2.68 8.17
N GLY A 88 -14.76 -1.46 7.94
CA GLY A 88 -15.40 -0.50 7.04
C GLY A 88 -16.63 0.22 7.62
N GLN A 89 -16.91 0.07 8.91
CA GLN A 89 -17.99 0.75 9.60
C GLN A 89 -17.46 1.54 10.79
N ILE A 90 -18.07 2.67 11.09
CA ILE A 90 -17.77 3.42 12.30
C ILE A 90 -18.51 2.75 13.46
N ILE A 91 -17.76 2.30 14.47
CA ILE A 91 -18.29 1.73 15.71
C ILE A 91 -17.97 2.63 16.89
N PHE A 92 -18.78 2.56 17.94
CA PHE A 92 -18.56 3.27 19.19
C PHE A 92 -18.13 2.29 20.29
N GLU A 93 -16.98 2.54 20.89
CA GLU A 93 -16.46 1.82 22.06
C GLU A 93 -16.54 2.73 23.29
N PRO A 94 -17.44 2.45 24.27
CA PRO A 94 -17.52 3.22 25.50
C PRO A 94 -16.25 3.03 26.35
N THR A 95 -15.85 4.09 27.07
CA THR A 95 -14.67 4.07 27.97
C THR A 95 -15.10 4.39 29.40
#